data_AF-F3C8S1-F1
#
_entry.id   AF-F3C8S1-F1
#
_cell.length_a   1.000
_cell.length_b   1.000
_cell.length_c   1.000
_cell.angle_alpha   90.00
_cell.angle_beta   90.00
_cell.angle_gamma   90.00
#
_symmetry.space_group_name_H-M   'P 1'
#
loop_
_entity.id
_entity.type
_entity.pdbx_description
1 polymer ?
#
loop_
_entity_poly.entity_id
_entity_poly.type
_entity_poly.pdbx_seq_one_letter_code
_entity_poly.pdbx_strand_id
1 'polypeptide(L)'
;VTELLEGQLGDDPRANTQLIRQAMMTALEGLPAAQSELQGMQRILLKHACIADVVLDLHCDADAALHMYALPQHWPQWRSLSAHLNIQVALLAEDSGGSSFDEACSLPWLRLSRTFPQAQIPLACLATTIELGGQADTGKPQAQAHAEGILAFLAEQGFISGDWPQPAHQACEGLPFEGTELLYAPHPGVVTFLRAAGDKVEIGDALFEVIDPLSDQVSTICANTAGVLFAIERLRYAQPGFWLAKVAGRTALRHGRLLSD
;
A
#
# COMPACT_ATOMS: atom_id res chain seq x y z
N VAL A 1 21.07 -13.75 -2.94
CA VAL A 1 20.15 -14.63 -2.15
C VAL A 1 19.98 -15.98 -2.81
N THR A 2 19.50 -16.07 -4.06
CA THR A 2 19.33 -17.36 -4.78
C THR A 2 20.56 -18.27 -4.74
N GLU A 3 21.74 -17.73 -5.06
CA GLU A 3 23.02 -18.49 -5.00
C GLU A 3 23.33 -19.04 -3.60
N LEU A 4 22.94 -18.33 -2.54
CA LEU A 4 23.14 -18.77 -1.15
C LEU A 4 22.17 -19.88 -0.72
N LEU A 5 21.14 -20.19 -1.51
CA LEU A 5 20.08 -21.15 -1.19
C LEU A 5 20.14 -22.41 -2.05
N GLU A 6 20.95 -22.42 -3.10
CA GLU A 6 21.05 -23.54 -4.04
C GLU A 6 21.47 -24.82 -3.32
N GLY A 7 20.68 -25.88 -3.51
CA GLY A 7 20.90 -27.19 -2.88
C GLY A 7 20.60 -27.28 -1.38
N GLN A 8 20.12 -26.22 -0.72
CA GLN A 8 19.86 -26.21 0.73
C GLN A 8 18.37 -26.30 1.10
N LEU A 9 17.48 -25.94 0.18
CA LEU A 9 16.04 -25.94 0.41
C LEU A 9 15.42 -27.34 0.23
N GLY A 10 14.39 -27.65 1.00
CA GLY A 10 13.71 -28.95 0.96
C GLY A 10 12.21 -28.87 1.25
N ASP A 11 11.67 -29.92 1.86
CA ASP A 11 10.23 -30.08 2.10
C ASP A 11 9.73 -29.48 3.43
N ASP A 12 10.64 -28.99 4.30
CA ASP A 12 10.26 -28.35 5.56
C ASP A 12 10.12 -26.82 5.38
N PRO A 13 8.90 -26.27 5.39
CA PRO A 13 8.68 -24.84 5.19
C PRO A 13 9.26 -23.96 6.30
N ARG A 14 9.36 -24.46 7.54
CA ARG A 14 9.95 -23.68 8.65
C ARG A 14 11.45 -23.60 8.50
N ALA A 15 12.11 -24.72 8.17
CA ALA A 15 13.54 -24.73 7.89
C ALA A 15 13.88 -23.83 6.69
N ASN A 16 13.10 -23.91 5.60
CA ASN A 16 13.27 -23.05 4.43
C ASN A 16 13.12 -21.56 4.78
N THR A 17 12.13 -21.21 5.62
CA THR A 17 11.94 -19.82 6.08
C THR A 17 13.18 -19.31 6.82
N GLN A 18 13.74 -20.10 7.73
CA GLN A 18 14.94 -19.72 8.48
C GLN A 18 16.17 -19.55 7.56
N LEU A 19 16.37 -20.49 6.62
CA LEU A 19 17.46 -20.40 5.63
C LEU A 19 17.33 -19.16 4.75
N ILE A 20 16.13 -18.86 4.27
CA ILE A 20 15.87 -17.68 3.43
C ILE A 20 16.14 -16.39 4.21
N ARG A 21 15.65 -16.28 5.45
CA ARG A 21 15.93 -15.14 6.33
C ARG A 21 17.43 -14.93 6.54
N GLN A 22 18.15 -16.02 6.80
CA GLN A 22 19.61 -15.98 6.98
C GLN A 22 20.32 -15.54 5.68
N ALA A 23 19.91 -16.06 4.53
CA ALA A 23 20.48 -15.68 3.24
C ALA A 23 20.18 -14.21 2.88
N MET A 24 18.99 -13.69 3.23
CA MET A 24 18.66 -12.27 3.08
C MET A 24 19.54 -11.39 3.97
N MET A 25 19.68 -11.75 5.26
CA MET A 25 20.55 -11.04 6.20
C MET A 25 22.00 -11.01 5.71
N THR A 26 22.55 -12.17 5.30
CA THR A 26 23.91 -12.26 4.75
C THR A 26 24.07 -11.40 3.49
N ALA A 27 23.07 -11.38 2.61
CA ALA A 27 23.11 -10.52 1.42
C ALA A 27 23.10 -9.02 1.78
N LEU A 28 22.29 -8.61 2.76
CA LEU A 28 22.22 -7.22 3.25
C LEU A 28 23.52 -6.79 3.96
N GLU A 29 24.16 -7.71 4.70
CA GLU A 29 25.47 -7.47 5.34
C GLU A 29 26.62 -7.39 4.35
N GLY A 30 26.52 -8.10 3.23
CA GLY A 30 27.51 -8.06 2.15
C GLY A 30 27.42 -6.85 1.22
N LEU A 31 26.45 -5.94 1.42
CA LEU A 31 26.33 -4.73 0.60
C LEU A 31 27.53 -3.78 0.83
N PRO A 32 28.06 -3.11 -0.22
CA PRO A 32 29.07 -2.05 -0.07
C PRO A 32 28.59 -0.95 0.87
N ALA A 33 29.47 -0.17 1.50
CA ALA A 33 29.08 0.93 2.39
C ALA A 33 27.99 1.84 1.80
N ALA A 34 27.08 2.32 2.66
CA ALA A 34 26.00 3.19 2.21
C ALA A 34 26.58 4.51 1.67
N GLN A 35 26.04 4.98 0.55
CA GLN A 35 26.48 6.18 -0.16
C GLN A 35 25.71 7.43 0.26
N SER A 36 24.65 7.27 1.06
CA SER A 36 23.83 8.35 1.62
C SER A 36 23.16 7.90 2.92
N GLU A 37 22.70 8.87 3.70
CA GLU A 37 21.92 8.66 4.93
C GLU A 37 20.62 7.92 4.64
N LEU A 38 19.94 8.27 3.53
CA LEU A 38 18.73 7.57 3.08
C LEU A 38 19.01 6.08 2.82
N GLN A 39 20.06 5.78 2.07
CA GLN A 39 20.43 4.38 1.80
C GLN A 39 20.84 3.66 3.09
N GLY A 40 21.52 4.34 4.01
CA GLY A 40 21.85 3.83 5.33
C GLY A 40 20.60 3.43 6.13
N MET A 41 19.62 4.33 6.21
CA MET A 41 18.34 4.11 6.89
C MET A 41 17.57 2.94 6.26
N GLN A 42 17.40 2.92 4.94
CA GLN A 42 16.70 1.85 4.23
C GLN A 42 17.31 0.47 4.50
N ARG A 43 18.64 0.38 4.57
CA ARG A 43 19.33 -0.88 4.88
C ARG A 43 19.08 -1.34 6.32
N ILE A 44 19.05 -0.41 7.28
CA ILE A 44 18.73 -0.74 8.68
C ILE A 44 17.29 -1.27 8.75
N LEU A 45 16.34 -0.58 8.12
CA LEU A 45 14.94 -1.00 8.07
C LEU A 45 14.79 -2.39 7.42
N LEU A 46 15.43 -2.63 6.27
CA LEU A 46 15.37 -3.93 5.60
C LEU A 46 16.01 -5.06 6.43
N LYS A 47 17.08 -4.79 7.19
CA LYS A 47 17.66 -5.78 8.11
C LYS A 47 16.69 -6.20 9.21
N HIS A 48 15.92 -5.25 9.75
CA HIS A 48 14.86 -5.56 10.71
C HIS A 48 13.69 -6.30 10.06
N ALA A 49 13.26 -5.83 8.89
CA ALA A 49 12.09 -6.36 8.21
C ALA A 49 12.29 -7.76 7.61
N CYS A 50 13.48 -8.08 7.09
CA CYS A 50 13.70 -9.36 6.40
C CYS A 50 13.58 -10.59 7.30
N ILE A 51 13.69 -10.42 8.63
CA ILE A 51 13.49 -11.48 9.62
C ILE A 51 12.09 -11.47 10.26
N ALA A 52 11.27 -10.44 9.98
CA ALA A 52 9.95 -10.30 10.55
C ALA A 52 8.94 -11.27 9.90
N ASP A 53 7.92 -11.66 10.67
CA ASP A 53 6.77 -12.40 10.14
C ASP A 53 5.74 -11.46 9.50
N VAL A 54 5.59 -10.26 10.06
CA VAL A 54 4.69 -9.19 9.60
C VAL A 54 5.43 -7.86 9.56
N VAL A 55 5.20 -7.07 8.52
CA VAL A 55 5.69 -5.69 8.38
C VAL A 55 4.50 -4.79 8.06
N LEU A 56 4.24 -3.80 8.92
CA LEU A 56 3.24 -2.75 8.68
C LEU A 56 4.00 -1.46 8.42
N ASP A 57 3.95 -0.97 7.18
CA ASP A 57 4.53 0.32 6.81
C ASP A 57 3.44 1.40 6.93
N LEU A 58 3.53 2.23 7.98
CA LEU A 58 2.46 3.17 8.33
C LEU A 58 2.73 4.54 7.70
N HIS A 59 1.82 4.95 6.82
CA HIS A 59 1.91 6.16 6.02
C HIS A 59 0.65 7.03 6.18
N CYS A 60 0.66 8.19 5.53
CA CYS A 60 -0.53 9.00 5.25
C CYS A 60 -0.38 9.63 3.86
N ASP A 61 -1.50 9.86 3.19
CA ASP A 61 -1.55 10.51 1.86
C ASP A 61 -2.01 11.98 2.03
N ALA A 62 -2.31 12.71 0.96
CA ALA A 62 -2.71 14.11 1.02
C ALA A 62 -4.01 14.33 1.83
N ASP A 63 -5.18 14.19 1.20
CA ASP A 63 -6.48 14.04 1.85
C ASP A 63 -7.05 12.70 1.37
N ALA A 64 -7.17 11.73 2.27
CA ALA A 64 -7.40 10.35 1.86
C ALA A 64 -8.27 9.58 2.84
N ALA A 65 -9.01 8.63 2.28
CA ALA A 65 -9.59 7.57 3.06
C ALA A 65 -8.51 6.58 3.47
N LEU A 66 -8.76 5.85 4.55
CA LEU A 66 -7.92 4.73 4.94
C LEU A 66 -7.85 3.71 3.80
N HIS A 67 -6.66 3.48 3.28
CA HIS A 67 -6.42 2.51 2.20
C HIS A 67 -5.11 1.76 2.45
N MET A 68 -4.90 0.66 1.72
CA MET A 68 -3.68 -0.13 1.89
C MET A 68 -3.15 -0.67 0.56
N TYR A 69 -1.86 -0.93 0.51
CA TYR A 69 -1.17 -1.57 -0.60
C TYR A 69 -0.69 -2.95 -0.16
N ALA A 70 -0.87 -3.96 -1.00
CA ALA A 70 -0.44 -5.31 -0.66
C ALA A 70 -0.15 -6.17 -1.89
N LEU A 71 0.65 -7.20 -1.65
CA LEU A 71 0.81 -8.29 -2.60
C LEU A 71 -0.53 -9.04 -2.78
N PRO A 72 -1.01 -9.31 -4.02
CA PRO A 72 -2.29 -9.98 -4.25
C PRO A 72 -2.42 -11.32 -3.52
N GLN A 73 -1.32 -12.07 -3.42
CA GLN A 73 -1.26 -13.38 -2.75
C GLN A 73 -1.43 -13.28 -1.23
N HIS A 74 -1.15 -12.12 -0.65
CA HIS A 74 -1.30 -11.85 0.79
C HIS A 74 -2.67 -11.25 1.13
N TRP A 75 -3.48 -10.90 0.14
CA TRP A 75 -4.77 -10.25 0.36
C TRP A 75 -5.70 -11.02 1.31
N PRO A 76 -5.87 -12.37 1.21
CA PRO A 76 -6.73 -13.11 2.13
C PRO A 76 -6.37 -12.89 3.61
N GLN A 77 -5.09 -12.76 3.94
CA GLN A 77 -4.58 -12.53 5.29
C GLN A 77 -4.83 -11.08 5.75
N TRP A 78 -4.82 -10.12 4.83
CA TRP A 78 -5.05 -8.71 5.13
C TRP A 78 -6.50 -8.30 5.33
N ARG A 79 -7.45 -9.17 4.96
CA ARG A 79 -8.88 -8.91 5.15
C ARG A 79 -9.25 -8.60 6.61
N SER A 80 -8.61 -9.26 7.58
CA SER A 80 -8.87 -8.98 8.99
C SER A 80 -8.43 -7.56 9.38
N LEU A 81 -7.18 -7.18 9.07
CA LEU A 81 -6.67 -5.84 9.35
C LEU A 81 -7.53 -4.76 8.67
N SER A 82 -7.94 -5.01 7.43
CA SER A 82 -8.87 -4.14 6.69
C SER A 82 -10.18 -3.91 7.45
N ALA A 83 -10.76 -4.97 8.01
CA ALA A 83 -12.01 -4.93 8.77
C ALA A 83 -11.85 -4.23 10.14
N HIS A 84 -10.68 -4.34 10.78
CA HIS A 84 -10.37 -3.64 12.03
C HIS A 84 -10.22 -2.13 11.85
N LEU A 85 -9.58 -1.71 10.75
CA LEU A 85 -9.26 -0.31 10.51
C LEU A 85 -10.32 0.45 9.70
N ASN A 86 -11.36 -0.24 9.22
CA ASN A 86 -12.30 0.34 8.25
C ASN A 86 -11.58 0.86 6.99
N ILE A 87 -10.61 0.09 6.49
CA ILE A 87 -9.96 0.37 5.21
C ILE A 87 -11.05 0.42 4.13
N GLN A 88 -11.03 1.42 3.26
CA GLN A 88 -12.03 1.59 2.20
C GLN A 88 -11.66 0.80 0.93
N VAL A 89 -10.37 0.66 0.65
CA VAL A 89 -9.88 -0.10 -0.51
C VAL A 89 -8.47 -0.67 -0.24
N ALA A 90 -8.21 -1.87 -0.74
CA ALA A 90 -6.87 -2.44 -0.83
C ALA A 90 -6.42 -2.47 -2.30
N LEU A 91 -5.26 -1.87 -2.58
CA LEU A 91 -4.67 -1.76 -3.90
C LEU A 91 -3.60 -2.84 -4.06
N LEU A 92 -3.82 -3.78 -4.97
CA LEU A 92 -3.05 -5.01 -5.09
C LEU A 92 -2.14 -4.98 -6.33
N ALA A 93 -0.84 -5.21 -6.12
CA ALA A 93 0.16 -5.34 -7.18
C ALA A 93 1.28 -6.31 -6.79
N GLU A 94 1.76 -7.12 -7.73
CA GLU A 94 3.00 -7.89 -7.51
C GLU A 94 4.26 -7.02 -7.65
N ASP A 95 4.21 -6.06 -8.57
CA ASP A 95 5.29 -5.13 -8.83
C ASP A 95 4.66 -3.81 -9.32
N SER A 96 4.63 -2.82 -8.45
CA SER A 96 4.19 -1.45 -8.76
C SER A 96 5.25 -0.64 -9.51
N GLY A 97 6.44 -1.20 -9.72
CA GLY A 97 7.53 -0.58 -10.48
C GLY A 97 8.35 0.46 -9.72
N GLY A 98 8.20 0.57 -8.39
CA GLY A 98 8.99 1.51 -7.58
C GLY A 98 9.78 0.89 -6.42
N SER A 99 9.68 -0.43 -6.20
CA SER A 99 10.35 -1.11 -5.07
C SER A 99 9.99 -0.46 -3.72
N SER A 100 8.69 -0.28 -3.51
CA SER A 100 8.15 0.20 -2.23
C SER A 100 8.56 -0.73 -1.09
N PHE A 101 8.52 -0.25 0.16
CA PHE A 101 9.13 -0.98 1.27
C PHE A 101 8.41 -2.29 1.58
N ASP A 102 7.08 -2.31 1.53
CA ASP A 102 6.28 -3.54 1.61
C ASP A 102 6.56 -4.54 0.48
N GLU A 103 6.74 -4.07 -0.75
CA GLU A 103 7.21 -4.91 -1.88
C GLU A 103 8.61 -5.45 -1.64
N ALA A 104 9.54 -4.61 -1.19
CA ALA A 104 10.91 -5.01 -0.88
C ALA A 104 10.96 -6.09 0.22
N CYS A 105 9.96 -6.13 1.09
CA CYS A 105 9.82 -7.13 2.16
C CYS A 105 9.15 -8.43 1.68
N SER A 106 8.05 -8.35 0.93
CA SER A 106 7.20 -9.50 0.57
C SER A 106 7.59 -10.15 -0.77
N LEU A 107 7.94 -9.36 -1.78
CA LEU A 107 8.21 -9.85 -3.15
C LEU A 107 9.41 -10.82 -3.25
N PRO A 108 10.49 -10.70 -2.45
CA PRO A 108 11.55 -11.70 -2.46
C PRO A 108 11.05 -13.12 -2.18
N TRP A 109 10.06 -13.30 -1.29
CA TRP A 109 9.50 -14.61 -0.97
C TRP A 109 8.74 -15.21 -2.16
N LEU A 110 7.93 -14.41 -2.85
CA LEU A 110 7.22 -14.82 -4.06
C LEU A 110 8.18 -15.15 -5.20
N ARG A 111 9.24 -14.36 -5.38
CA ARG A 111 10.27 -14.63 -6.40
C ARG A 111 11.04 -15.92 -6.10
N LEU A 112 11.40 -16.15 -4.84
CA LEU A 112 12.06 -17.39 -4.41
C LEU A 112 11.17 -18.62 -4.58
N SER A 113 9.88 -18.55 -4.23
CA SER A 113 8.95 -19.68 -4.43
C SER A 113 8.79 -20.05 -5.91
N ARG A 114 8.86 -19.07 -6.81
CA ARG A 114 8.87 -19.29 -8.28
C ARG A 114 10.21 -19.85 -8.78
N THR A 115 11.31 -19.48 -8.13
CA THR A 115 12.68 -19.89 -8.53
C THR A 115 13.00 -21.31 -8.09
N PHE A 116 12.48 -21.72 -6.92
CA PHE A 116 12.66 -23.05 -6.36
C PHE A 116 11.30 -23.76 -6.20
N PRO A 117 10.58 -24.06 -7.30
CA PRO A 117 9.22 -24.61 -7.24
C PRO A 117 9.15 -26.00 -6.57
N GLN A 118 10.28 -26.71 -6.50
CA GLN A 118 10.41 -27.99 -5.81
C GLN A 118 10.50 -27.87 -4.27
N ALA A 119 10.81 -26.69 -3.74
CA ALA A 119 10.94 -26.47 -2.31
C ALA A 119 9.64 -25.93 -1.72
N GLN A 120 9.32 -26.33 -0.49
CA GLN A 120 8.17 -25.78 0.24
C GLN A 120 8.50 -24.39 0.79
N ILE A 121 8.44 -23.35 -0.04
CA ILE A 121 8.68 -21.96 0.36
C ILE A 121 7.34 -21.27 0.65
N PRO A 122 7.04 -20.92 1.92
CA PRO A 122 5.87 -20.12 2.21
C PRO A 122 6.06 -18.67 1.73
N LEU A 123 4.95 -17.99 1.43
CA LEU A 123 4.92 -16.54 1.21
C LEU A 123 5.01 -15.81 2.57
N ALA A 124 6.15 -15.96 3.25
CA ALA A 124 6.42 -15.33 4.53
C ALA A 124 6.68 -13.80 4.38
N CYS A 125 6.91 -13.13 5.51
CA CYS A 125 7.01 -11.66 5.58
C CYS A 125 5.78 -10.99 4.98
N LEU A 126 4.67 -11.15 5.69
CA LEU A 126 3.40 -10.55 5.35
C LEU A 126 3.56 -9.02 5.49
N ALA A 127 3.74 -8.32 4.36
CA ALA A 127 4.04 -6.88 4.34
C ALA A 127 2.97 -6.06 3.61
N THR A 128 2.63 -4.90 4.17
CA THR A 128 1.63 -3.97 3.60
C THR A 128 1.97 -2.53 3.98
N THR A 129 1.74 -1.61 3.05
CA THR A 129 1.67 -0.17 3.34
C THR A 129 0.24 0.20 3.70
N ILE A 130 0.05 0.93 4.79
CA ILE A 130 -1.26 1.41 5.25
C ILE A 130 -1.23 2.93 5.25
N GLU A 131 -2.15 3.53 4.51
CA GLU A 131 -2.36 4.97 4.51
C GLU A 131 -3.44 5.31 5.55
N LEU A 132 -3.03 5.84 6.69
CA LEU A 132 -3.89 6.10 7.87
C LEU A 132 -4.64 7.44 7.76
N GLY A 133 -5.16 7.74 6.58
CA GLY A 133 -5.87 8.97 6.27
C GLY A 133 -4.97 10.05 5.65
N GLY A 134 -5.39 11.30 5.77
CA GLY A 134 -4.68 12.45 5.24
C GLY A 134 -3.57 12.95 6.18
N GLN A 135 -2.60 13.67 5.63
CA GLN A 135 -1.48 14.26 6.38
C GLN A 135 -1.90 15.21 7.53
N ALA A 136 -3.13 15.72 7.49
CA ALA A 136 -3.68 16.56 8.56
C ALA A 136 -4.29 15.76 9.73
N ASP A 137 -4.53 14.45 9.57
CA ASP A 137 -5.23 13.57 10.51
C ASP A 137 -4.35 13.12 11.67
N THR A 138 -3.91 14.09 12.47
CA THR A 138 -3.02 13.89 13.63
C THR A 138 -3.79 13.78 14.95
N GLY A 139 -5.10 13.60 14.88
CA GLY A 139 -6.00 13.59 16.03
C GLY A 139 -5.80 12.37 16.93
N LYS A 140 -5.64 12.59 18.24
CA LYS A 140 -5.51 11.51 19.24
C LYS A 140 -6.61 10.44 19.13
N PRO A 141 -7.91 10.76 18.98
CA PRO A 141 -8.94 9.72 18.91
C PRO A 141 -8.78 8.77 17.72
N GLN A 142 -8.39 9.29 16.55
CA GLN A 142 -8.15 8.51 15.34
C GLN A 142 -6.92 7.62 15.53
N ALA A 143 -5.81 8.19 16.00
CA ALA A 143 -4.59 7.44 16.27
C ALA A 143 -4.79 6.30 17.29
N GLN A 144 -5.60 6.52 18.33
CA GLN A 144 -5.96 5.48 19.30
C GLN A 144 -6.78 4.36 18.64
N ALA A 145 -7.80 4.70 17.86
CA ALA A 145 -8.61 3.70 17.15
C ALA A 145 -7.76 2.86 16.17
N HIS A 146 -6.85 3.49 15.42
CA HIS A 146 -5.94 2.77 14.52
C HIS A 146 -4.99 1.85 15.27
N ALA A 147 -4.42 2.31 16.38
CA ALA A 147 -3.56 1.48 17.22
C ALA A 147 -4.32 0.27 17.80
N GLU A 148 -5.54 0.47 18.31
CA GLU A 148 -6.39 -0.61 18.83
C GLU A 148 -6.72 -1.64 17.74
N GLY A 149 -7.06 -1.21 16.53
CA GLY A 149 -7.32 -2.10 15.40
C GLY A 149 -6.09 -2.89 14.95
N ILE A 150 -4.91 -2.24 14.90
CA ILE A 150 -3.65 -2.92 14.59
C ILE A 150 -3.32 -3.97 15.67
N LEU A 151 -3.45 -3.62 16.94
CA LEU A 151 -3.18 -4.54 18.05
C LEU A 151 -4.15 -5.73 18.05
N ALA A 152 -5.44 -5.48 17.79
CA ALA A 152 -6.44 -6.54 17.65
C ALA A 152 -6.10 -7.50 16.51
N PHE A 153 -5.70 -6.99 15.34
CA PHE A 153 -5.19 -7.82 14.25
C PHE A 153 -3.97 -8.65 14.65
N LEU A 154 -2.97 -8.03 15.30
CA LEU A 154 -1.77 -8.75 15.76
C LEU A 154 -2.10 -9.85 16.79
N ALA A 155 -3.11 -9.63 17.62
CA ALA A 155 -3.60 -10.64 18.56
C ALA A 155 -4.29 -11.81 17.85
N GLU A 156 -5.11 -11.53 16.84
CA GLU A 156 -5.73 -12.58 15.99
C GLU A 156 -4.69 -13.42 15.26
N GLN A 157 -3.56 -12.83 14.86
CA GLN A 157 -2.43 -13.56 14.28
C GLN A 157 -1.59 -14.32 15.32
N GLY A 158 -1.88 -14.16 16.62
CA GLY A 158 -1.21 -14.86 17.72
C GLY A 158 0.12 -14.23 18.16
N PHE A 159 0.43 -13.00 17.74
CA PHE A 159 1.67 -12.32 18.15
C PHE A 159 1.61 -11.72 19.55
N ILE A 160 0.40 -11.34 19.99
CA ILE A 160 0.16 -10.82 21.34
C ILE A 160 -1.05 -11.51 21.97
N SER A 161 -1.05 -11.65 23.29
CA SER A 161 -2.18 -12.20 24.05
C SER A 161 -3.12 -11.10 24.53
N GLY A 162 -4.33 -11.49 24.96
CA GLY A 162 -5.31 -10.61 25.59
C GLY A 162 -6.69 -10.68 24.94
N ASP A 163 -7.64 -10.00 25.57
CA ASP A 163 -8.99 -9.82 25.04
C ASP A 163 -9.02 -8.55 24.19
N TRP A 164 -9.15 -8.73 22.88
CA TRP A 164 -9.16 -7.64 21.90
C TRP A 164 -10.53 -7.55 21.20
N PRO A 165 -10.95 -6.34 20.80
CA PRO A 165 -12.23 -6.18 20.11
C PRO A 165 -12.26 -6.99 18.81
N GLN A 166 -13.44 -7.51 18.49
CA GLN A 166 -13.69 -8.10 17.17
C GLN A 166 -13.78 -6.98 16.11
N PRO A 167 -13.49 -7.26 14.83
CA PRO A 167 -13.56 -6.25 13.79
C PRO A 167 -14.98 -5.67 13.69
N ALA A 168 -15.08 -4.35 13.70
CA ALA A 168 -16.36 -3.63 13.66
C ALA A 168 -16.91 -3.44 12.23
N HIS A 169 -16.08 -3.68 11.22
CA HIS A 169 -16.41 -3.46 9.82
C HIS A 169 -16.28 -4.75 9.00
N GLN A 170 -16.79 -4.72 7.77
CA GLN A 170 -16.47 -5.76 6.79
C GLN A 170 -15.12 -5.43 6.14
N ALA A 171 -14.36 -6.46 5.81
CA ALA A 171 -13.17 -6.30 4.98
C ALA A 171 -13.54 -5.62 3.67
N CYS A 172 -12.72 -4.68 3.21
CA CYS A 172 -12.91 -4.01 1.94
C CYS A 172 -12.72 -4.94 0.75
N GLU A 173 -12.82 -4.38 -0.45
CA GLU A 173 -12.45 -5.08 -1.67
C GLU A 173 -10.97 -4.88 -1.98
N GLY A 174 -10.32 -5.96 -2.40
CA GLY A 174 -8.99 -5.91 -3.02
C GLY A 174 -9.12 -5.63 -4.52
N LEU A 175 -8.64 -4.48 -4.95
CA LEU A 175 -8.69 -4.00 -6.33
C LEU A 175 -7.28 -4.00 -6.96
N PRO A 176 -7.16 -4.24 -8.27
CA PRO A 176 -5.87 -4.15 -8.94
C PRO A 176 -5.34 -2.71 -8.87
N PHE A 177 -4.09 -2.52 -8.45
CA PHE A 177 -3.52 -1.17 -8.37
C PHE A 177 -3.44 -0.50 -9.75
N GLU A 178 -3.24 -1.29 -10.80
CA GLU A 178 -3.30 -0.84 -12.20
C GLU A 178 -4.67 -0.30 -12.63
N GLY A 179 -5.73 -0.58 -11.87
CA GLY A 179 -7.06 0.00 -12.07
C GLY A 179 -7.25 1.39 -11.46
N THR A 180 -6.20 1.98 -10.91
CA THR A 180 -6.23 3.34 -10.37
C THR A 180 -6.27 4.37 -11.49
N GLU A 181 -7.37 5.11 -11.57
CA GLU A 181 -7.48 6.33 -12.37
C GLU A 181 -6.81 7.49 -11.62
N LEU A 182 -5.93 8.22 -12.31
CA LEU A 182 -5.38 9.49 -11.86
C LEU A 182 -6.07 10.62 -12.63
N LEU A 183 -6.73 11.53 -11.93
CA LEU A 183 -7.44 12.65 -12.54
C LEU A 183 -6.59 13.93 -12.47
N TYR A 184 -6.53 14.66 -13.57
CA TYR A 184 -5.71 15.85 -13.74
C TYR A 184 -6.56 17.05 -14.14
N ALA A 185 -6.07 18.25 -13.82
CA ALA A 185 -6.69 19.47 -14.30
C ALA A 185 -6.42 19.73 -15.79
N PRO A 186 -7.41 20.19 -16.57
CA PRO A 186 -7.23 20.56 -17.96
C PRO A 186 -6.53 21.93 -18.14
N HIS A 187 -6.50 22.75 -17.09
CA HIS A 187 -5.86 24.07 -17.04
C HIS A 187 -5.48 24.42 -15.59
N PRO A 188 -4.56 25.37 -15.34
CA PRO A 188 -4.35 25.90 -13.99
C PRO A 188 -5.60 26.64 -13.49
N GLY A 189 -5.78 26.69 -12.17
CA GLY A 189 -6.95 27.34 -11.57
C GLY A 189 -7.15 26.98 -10.11
N VAL A 190 -8.18 27.53 -9.49
CA VAL A 190 -8.65 27.18 -8.15
C VAL A 190 -9.44 25.89 -8.22
N VAL A 191 -9.22 24.96 -7.28
CA VAL A 191 -9.86 23.64 -7.27
C VAL A 191 -10.91 23.56 -6.17
N THR A 192 -12.12 23.16 -6.55
CA THR A 192 -13.21 22.82 -5.62
C THR A 192 -13.56 21.34 -5.77
N PHE A 193 -13.31 20.55 -4.73
CA PHE A 193 -13.72 19.14 -4.71
C PHE A 193 -15.22 19.02 -4.36
N LEU A 194 -15.93 18.20 -5.13
CA LEU A 194 -17.37 17.94 -5.05
C LEU A 194 -17.71 16.60 -4.36
N ARG A 195 -16.68 15.83 -4.03
CA ARG A 195 -16.71 14.53 -3.35
C ARG A 195 -15.61 14.50 -2.29
N ALA A 196 -15.79 13.65 -1.29
CA ALA A 196 -14.81 13.42 -0.25
C ALA A 196 -14.01 12.13 -0.52
N ALA A 197 -12.80 12.05 0.01
CA ALA A 197 -12.08 10.80 -0.01
C ALA A 197 -12.86 9.74 0.80
N GLY A 198 -12.99 8.54 0.25
CA GLY A 198 -13.81 7.45 0.75
C GLY A 198 -15.16 7.30 0.03
N ASP A 199 -15.58 8.30 -0.75
CA ASP A 199 -16.83 8.20 -1.51
C ASP A 199 -16.75 7.10 -2.58
N LYS A 200 -17.85 6.35 -2.71
CA LYS A 200 -18.08 5.49 -3.87
C LYS A 200 -18.57 6.34 -5.03
N VAL A 201 -17.97 6.15 -6.20
CA VAL A 201 -18.26 6.94 -7.40
C VAL A 201 -18.57 6.02 -8.58
N GLU A 202 -19.47 6.47 -9.44
CA GLU A 202 -19.79 5.86 -10.72
C GLU A 202 -19.18 6.65 -11.87
N ILE A 203 -19.07 6.02 -13.05
CA ILE A 203 -18.60 6.71 -14.26
C ILE A 203 -19.51 7.91 -14.55
N GLY A 204 -18.90 9.08 -14.72
CA GLY A 204 -19.60 10.34 -14.98
C GLY A 204 -19.90 11.17 -13.72
N ASP A 205 -19.69 10.63 -12.52
CA ASP A 205 -19.82 11.43 -11.29
C ASP A 205 -18.81 12.58 -11.27
N ALA A 206 -19.30 13.79 -10.99
CA ALA A 206 -18.47 14.98 -10.87
C ALA A 206 -17.64 14.91 -9.57
N LEU A 207 -16.31 14.98 -9.71
CA LEU A 207 -15.36 14.85 -8.60
C LEU A 207 -14.84 16.19 -8.13
N PHE A 208 -14.50 17.08 -9.07
CA PHE A 208 -14.02 18.43 -8.77
C PHE A 208 -14.21 19.38 -9.93
N GLU A 209 -14.14 20.67 -9.63
CA GLU A 209 -14.11 21.76 -10.60
C GLU A 209 -12.76 22.48 -10.55
N VAL A 210 -12.29 22.90 -11.72
CA VAL A 210 -11.15 23.80 -11.87
C VAL A 210 -11.65 25.12 -12.43
N ILE A 211 -11.39 26.19 -11.69
CA ILE A 211 -11.89 27.54 -11.99
C ILE A 211 -10.69 28.42 -12.35
N ASP A 212 -10.64 28.93 -13.57
CA ASP A 212 -9.69 29.97 -13.96
C ASP A 212 -10.26 31.36 -13.60
N PRO A 213 -9.72 32.04 -12.57
CA PRO A 213 -10.26 33.32 -12.11
C PRO A 213 -9.95 34.49 -13.08
N LEU A 214 -9.15 34.27 -14.12
CA LEU A 214 -8.82 35.30 -15.10
C LEU A 214 -9.78 35.30 -16.29
N SER A 215 -10.35 34.14 -16.63
CA SER A 215 -11.22 33.95 -17.79
C SER A 215 -12.66 33.56 -17.44
N ASP A 216 -12.95 33.36 -16.15
CA ASP A 216 -14.19 32.77 -15.63
C ASP A 216 -14.50 31.38 -16.23
N GLN A 217 -13.49 30.69 -16.78
CA GLN A 217 -13.64 29.32 -17.26
C GLN A 217 -13.78 28.37 -16.07
N VAL A 218 -14.83 27.53 -16.11
CA VAL A 218 -15.03 26.44 -15.15
C VAL A 218 -15.03 25.12 -15.91
N SER A 219 -14.17 24.19 -15.48
CA SER A 219 -14.11 22.83 -16.01
C SER A 219 -14.47 21.83 -14.91
N THR A 220 -15.55 21.07 -15.09
CA THR A 220 -15.91 19.95 -14.20
C THR A 220 -15.21 18.68 -14.66
N ILE A 221 -14.52 18.02 -13.75
CA ILE A 221 -13.84 16.74 -14.00
C ILE A 221 -14.67 15.64 -13.36
N CYS A 222 -15.00 14.63 -14.15
CA CYS A 222 -15.78 13.48 -13.73
C CYS A 222 -14.94 12.20 -13.71
N ALA A 223 -15.36 11.22 -12.92
CA ALA A 223 -14.76 9.89 -12.88
C ALA A 223 -14.93 9.16 -14.23
N ASN A 224 -13.87 8.54 -14.75
CA ASN A 224 -13.94 7.63 -15.90
C ASN A 224 -13.94 6.16 -15.49
N THR A 225 -13.71 5.87 -14.20
CA THR A 225 -13.85 4.55 -13.60
C THR A 225 -14.85 4.57 -12.44
N ALA A 226 -15.55 3.46 -12.24
CA ALA A 226 -16.41 3.27 -11.06
C ALA A 226 -15.60 2.59 -9.94
N GLY A 227 -15.75 3.06 -8.71
CA GLY A 227 -14.97 2.55 -7.59
C GLY A 227 -14.93 3.48 -6.38
N VAL A 228 -13.77 3.57 -5.73
CA VAL A 228 -13.56 4.38 -4.52
C VAL A 228 -12.66 5.55 -4.85
N LEU A 229 -13.13 6.78 -4.64
CA LEU A 229 -12.29 7.98 -4.62
C LEU A 229 -11.46 7.94 -3.33
N PHE A 230 -10.24 7.43 -3.37
CA PHE A 230 -9.50 7.10 -2.14
C PHE A 230 -8.52 8.19 -1.71
N ALA A 231 -8.06 9.03 -2.64
CA ALA A 231 -7.15 10.13 -2.35
C ALA A 231 -7.48 11.36 -3.20
N ILE A 232 -7.32 12.52 -2.59
CA ILE A 232 -7.57 13.84 -3.15
C ILE A 232 -6.37 14.74 -2.82
N GLU A 233 -5.95 15.57 -3.76
CA GLU A 233 -4.89 16.55 -3.52
C GLU A 233 -5.35 17.60 -2.49
N ARG A 234 -4.48 17.88 -1.52
CA ARG A 234 -4.72 18.88 -0.48
C ARG A 234 -4.71 20.30 -1.05
N LEU A 235 -3.81 20.56 -2.00
CA LEU A 235 -3.66 21.89 -2.58
C LEU A 235 -4.92 22.25 -3.38
N ARG A 236 -5.49 23.42 -3.08
CA ARG A 236 -6.69 23.94 -3.74
C ARG A 236 -6.38 24.75 -5.01
N TYR A 237 -5.27 24.41 -5.67
CA TYR A 237 -4.84 25.02 -6.92
C TYR A 237 -4.25 23.95 -7.85
N ALA A 238 -4.71 23.94 -9.10
CA ALA A 238 -4.26 23.02 -10.12
C ALA A 238 -2.89 23.44 -10.67
N GLN A 239 -1.95 22.49 -10.69
CA GLN A 239 -0.63 22.66 -11.30
C GLN A 239 -0.44 21.64 -12.43
N PRO A 240 0.21 22.01 -13.55
CA PRO A 240 0.51 21.07 -14.62
C PRO A 240 1.28 19.84 -14.11
N GLY A 241 0.83 18.65 -14.48
CA GLY A 241 1.50 17.38 -14.15
C GLY A 241 1.16 16.80 -12.78
N PHE A 242 0.38 17.49 -11.94
CA PHE A 242 -0.07 16.97 -10.65
C PHE A 242 -1.48 16.38 -10.77
N TRP A 243 -1.64 15.17 -10.23
CA TRP A 243 -2.97 14.58 -10.06
C TRP A 243 -3.74 15.37 -8.98
N LEU A 244 -5.06 15.41 -9.09
CA LEU A 244 -5.96 16.06 -8.13
C LEU A 244 -6.85 15.07 -7.38
N ALA A 245 -7.13 13.92 -7.99
CA ALA A 245 -7.90 12.85 -7.38
C ALA A 245 -7.44 11.49 -7.90
N LYS A 246 -7.60 10.45 -7.08
CA LYS A 246 -7.36 9.05 -7.44
C LYS A 246 -8.61 8.21 -7.19
N VAL A 247 -9.05 7.47 -8.20
CA VAL A 247 -10.17 6.53 -8.08
C VAL A 247 -9.68 5.12 -8.32
N ALA A 248 -9.89 4.24 -7.35
CA ALA A 248 -9.54 2.83 -7.43
C ALA A 248 -10.65 2.05 -8.15
N GLY A 249 -10.35 1.53 -9.35
CA GLY A 249 -11.28 0.76 -10.17
C GLY A 249 -10.93 -0.73 -10.29
N ARG A 250 -11.90 -1.54 -10.76
CA ARG A 250 -11.72 -2.99 -10.98
C ARG A 250 -10.99 -3.35 -12.27
N THR A 251 -10.98 -2.45 -13.24
CA THR A 251 -10.41 -2.69 -14.57
C THR A 251 -9.06 -2.02 -14.67
N ALA A 252 -8.04 -2.76 -15.09
CA ALA A 252 -6.72 -2.22 -15.35
C ALA A 252 -6.78 -1.07 -16.38
N LEU A 253 -6.17 0.07 -16.04
CA LEU A 253 -6.08 1.27 -16.87
C LEU A 253 -4.64 1.60 -17.26
N ARG A 254 -3.67 1.11 -16.47
CA ARG A 254 -2.25 1.47 -16.57
C ARG A 254 -1.39 0.22 -16.54
N HIS A 255 -0.18 0.30 -17.13
CA HIS A 255 0.81 -0.77 -17.06
C HIS A 255 2.20 -0.20 -16.80
N GLY A 256 3.12 -1.02 -16.28
CA GLY A 256 4.49 -0.61 -15.96
C GLY A 256 4.60 0.05 -14.60
N ARG A 257 5.24 1.22 -14.51
CA ARG A 257 5.40 1.95 -13.24
C ARG A 257 4.05 2.54 -12.80
N LEU A 258 3.49 1.95 -11.76
CA LEU A 258 2.18 2.31 -11.18
C LEU A 258 2.30 3.44 -10.15
N LEU A 259 3.45 3.58 -9.50
CA LEU A 259 3.72 4.69 -8.58
C LEU A 259 3.95 5.99 -9.35
N SER A 260 3.18 7.02 -9.00
CA SER A 260 3.14 8.33 -9.67
C SER A 260 4.09 9.36 -9.07
N ASP A 261 4.84 8.97 -8.05
CA ASP A 261 5.61 9.88 -7.21
C ASP A 261 7.13 9.74 -7.48
#